data_AF-A0AA38RXV8-F1
#
_entry.id   AF-A0AA38RXV8-F1
#
_cell.length_a   1.000
_cell.length_b   1.000
_cell.length_c   1.000
_cell.angle_alpha   90.00
_cell.angle_beta   90.00
_cell.angle_gamma   90.00
#
_symmetry.space_group_name_H-M   'P 1'
#
loop_
_entity.id
_entity.type
_entity.pdbx_description
1 polymer ?
#
loop_
_entity_poly.entity_id
_entity_poly.type
_entity_poly.pdbx_seq_one_letter_code
_entity_poly.pdbx_strand_id
1 'polypeptide(L)'
;MDSDVSDNEPTAMEVIDSEGDVIMVVGAKKREMLVNSNCLRLASNVFRNMLGPNWSEGQGVSKDDPPRVALEEDDPQAMKTIFYTPSPEGPSPQEAYGPGSP
;
A
#
# COMPACT_ATOMS: atom_id res chain seq x y z
N MET A 1 -16.97 -13.57 32.23
CA MET A 1 -17.90 -12.91 31.29
C MET A 1 -17.08 -11.88 30.57
N ASP A 2 -16.76 -12.28 29.35
CA ASP A 2 -15.76 -11.76 28.44
C ASP A 2 -16.11 -10.32 28.07
N SER A 3 -15.25 -9.37 28.43
CA SER A 3 -15.33 -8.02 27.88
C SER A 3 -14.57 -8.05 26.56
N ASP A 4 -15.25 -8.54 25.52
CA ASP A 4 -14.85 -8.37 24.13
C ASP A 4 -14.93 -6.88 23.80
N VAL A 5 -13.84 -6.16 24.10
CA VAL A 5 -13.63 -4.83 23.56
C VAL A 5 -13.24 -5.05 22.10
N SER A 6 -14.26 -5.22 21.25
CA SER A 6 -14.11 -5.03 19.82
C SER A 6 -13.67 -3.58 19.60
N ASP A 7 -12.36 -3.41 19.47
CA ASP A 7 -11.66 -2.24 18.97
C ASP A 7 -12.13 -1.98 17.52
N ASN A 8 -13.33 -1.43 17.39
CA ASN A 8 -13.91 -1.00 16.13
C ASN A 8 -13.67 0.50 15.96
N GLU A 9 -12.40 0.90 16.03
CA GLU A 9 -11.96 2.12 15.36
C GLU A 9 -11.79 1.76 13.89
N PRO A 10 -12.44 2.48 12.94
CA PRO A 10 -12.10 2.32 11.54
C PRO A 10 -10.61 2.63 11.41
N THR A 11 -9.79 1.59 11.21
CA THR A 11 -8.36 1.76 10.99
C THR A 11 -8.22 2.61 9.75
N ALA A 12 -7.86 3.89 9.93
CA ALA A 12 -7.76 4.84 8.84
C ALA A 12 -6.87 4.25 7.73
N MET A 13 -7.41 4.21 6.51
CA MET A 13 -6.68 3.77 5.33
C MET A 13 -5.40 4.59 5.18
N GLU A 14 -4.27 3.90 5.03
CA GLU A 14 -2.99 4.54 4.78
C GLU A 14 -2.76 4.65 3.27
N VAL A 15 -2.64 5.89 2.78
CA VAL A 15 -2.35 6.15 1.35
C VAL A 15 -0.85 6.11 1.13
N ILE A 16 -0.35 5.04 0.49
CA ILE A 16 1.06 4.92 0.09
C ILE A 16 1.28 5.59 -1.27
N ASP A 17 0.33 5.44 -2.17
CA ASP A 17 0.30 6.11 -3.48
C ASP A 17 -1.09 6.71 -3.72
N SER A 18 -1.15 8.01 -4.00
CA SER A 18 -2.40 8.73 -4.26
C SER A 18 -3.10 8.28 -5.54
N GLU A 19 -2.35 7.68 -6.48
CA GLU A 19 -2.85 7.09 -7.72
C GLU A 19 -3.07 5.58 -7.59
N GLY A 20 -3.10 5.06 -6.36
CA GLY A 20 -3.29 3.64 -6.08
C GLY A 20 -4.62 3.09 -6.62
N ASP A 21 -4.58 1.82 -7.01
CA ASP A 21 -5.66 1.10 -7.68
C ASP A 21 -5.96 -0.26 -7.01
N VAL A 22 -5.31 -0.55 -5.87
CA VAL A 22 -5.56 -1.73 -5.04
C VAL A 22 -5.33 -1.40 -3.56
N ILE A 23 -6.17 -1.97 -2.69
CA ILE A 23 -6.05 -1.85 -1.23
C ILE A 23 -5.47 -3.16 -0.69
N MET A 24 -4.29 -3.10 -0.08
CA MET A 24 -3.67 -4.23 0.60
C MET A 24 -4.11 -4.25 2.06
N VAL A 25 -4.74 -5.34 2.50
CA VAL A 25 -5.21 -5.52 3.88
C VAL A 25 -4.23 -6.42 4.61
N VAL A 26 -3.36 -5.84 5.45
CA VAL A 26 -2.16 -6.53 5.97
C VAL A 26 -2.27 -6.88 7.45
N GLY A 27 -1.88 -8.12 7.75
CA GLY A 27 -1.70 -8.66 9.08
C GLY A 27 -3.01 -8.89 9.84
N ALA A 28 -2.90 -9.48 11.04
CA ALA A 28 -4.05 -9.77 11.91
C ALA A 28 -4.88 -8.53 12.29
N LYS A 29 -4.27 -7.34 12.28
CA LYS A 29 -4.94 -6.06 12.55
C LYS A 29 -5.62 -5.46 11.32
N LYS A 30 -5.57 -6.13 10.16
CA LYS A 30 -6.24 -5.73 8.91
C LYS A 30 -5.96 -4.28 8.53
N ARG A 31 -4.69 -3.86 8.55
CA ARG A 31 -4.33 -2.49 8.15
C ARG A 31 -4.56 -2.35 6.65
N GLU A 32 -5.36 -1.36 6.26
CA GLU A 32 -5.62 -1.06 4.85
C GLU A 32 -4.56 -0.08 4.31
N MET A 33 -3.92 -0.44 3.20
CA MET A 33 -2.92 0.39 2.51
C MET A 33 -3.29 0.54 1.04
N LEU A 34 -3.50 1.76 0.56
CA LEU A 34 -3.76 2.06 -0.85
C LEU A 34 -2.42 2.15 -1.60
N VAL A 35 -2.24 1.29 -2.60
CA VAL A 35 -0.98 1.12 -3.34
C VAL A 35 -1.22 1.03 -4.85
N ASN A 36 -0.15 1.24 -5.63
CA ASN A 36 -0.18 1.11 -7.08
C ASN A 36 0.22 -0.30 -7.53
N SER A 37 -0.74 -1.05 -8.09
CA SER A 37 -0.57 -2.41 -8.56
C SER A 37 0.54 -2.51 -9.62
N ASN A 38 0.67 -1.54 -10.53
CA ASN A 38 1.67 -1.59 -11.59
C ASN A 38 3.09 -1.54 -11.04
N CYS A 39 3.33 -0.66 -10.05
CA CYS A 39 4.63 -0.59 -9.38
C CYS A 39 4.99 -1.93 -8.72
N LEU A 40 4.05 -2.56 -8.02
CA LEU A 40 4.27 -3.85 -7.38
C LEU A 40 4.51 -4.98 -8.38
N ARG A 41 3.74 -5.03 -9.47
CA ARG A 41 3.89 -6.04 -10.54
C ARG A 41 5.20 -5.88 -11.31
N LEU A 42 5.73 -4.66 -11.41
CA LEU A 42 7.05 -4.40 -12.00
C LEU A 42 8.17 -4.80 -11.06
N ALA A 43 8.03 -4.49 -9.77
CA ALA A 43 9.06 -4.76 -8.75
C ALA A 43 9.13 -6.23 -8.30
N SER A 44 8.04 -7.00 -8.39
CA SER A 44 7.95 -8.36 -7.85
C SER A 44 7.16 -9.32 -8.73
N ASN A 45 7.74 -10.49 -9.00
CA ASN A 45 7.04 -11.58 -9.70
C ASN A 45 5.88 -12.16 -8.89
N VAL A 46 5.95 -12.11 -7.55
CA VAL A 46 4.85 -12.59 -6.69
C VAL A 46 3.63 -11.69 -6.88
N PHE A 47 3.81 -10.37 -6.74
CA PHE A 47 2.73 -9.41 -6.98
C PHE A 47 2.27 -9.41 -8.43
N ARG A 48 3.17 -9.64 -9.40
CA ARG A 48 2.81 -9.81 -10.81
C ARG A 48 1.81 -10.94 -11.03
N ASN A 49 2.04 -12.07 -10.39
CA ASN A 49 1.18 -13.24 -10.52
C ASN A 49 -0.12 -13.05 -9.75
N MET A 50 -0.04 -12.61 -8.49
CA MET A 50 -1.21 -12.42 -7.61
C MET A 50 -2.17 -11.34 -8.11
N LEU A 51 -1.65 -10.19 -8.57
CA LEU A 51 -2.44 -9.10 -9.16
C LEU A 51 -2.62 -9.29 -10.68
N GLY A 52 -2.34 -10.48 -11.18
CA GLY A 52 -2.54 -10.85 -12.57
C GLY A 52 -3.95 -11.39 -12.82
N PRO A 53 -4.38 -11.52 -14.09
CA PRO A 53 -5.74 -11.94 -14.45
C PRO A 53 -6.08 -13.39 -14.06
N ASN A 54 -5.07 -14.17 -13.66
CA ASN A 54 -5.21 -15.57 -13.31
C ASN A 54 -5.74 -15.80 -11.90
N TRP A 55 -5.75 -14.76 -11.07
CA TRP A 55 -6.17 -14.81 -9.67
C TRP A 55 -7.30 -13.81 -9.45
N SER A 56 -8.21 -14.14 -8.55
CA SER A 56 -9.34 -13.27 -8.21
C SER A 56 -8.90 -11.90 -7.70
N GLU A 57 -7.76 -11.86 -7.01
CA GLU A 57 -7.11 -10.69 -6.43
C GLU A 57 -6.67 -9.67 -7.49
N GLY A 58 -6.38 -10.14 -8.71
CA GLY A 58 -6.03 -9.29 -9.84
C GLY A 58 -7.21 -8.92 -10.74
N GLN A 59 -8.42 -9.43 -10.46
CA GLN A 59 -9.61 -9.07 -11.22
C GLN A 59 -10.26 -7.82 -10.61
N GLY A 60 -10.59 -6.85 -11.46
CA GLY A 60 -11.30 -5.64 -11.02
C GLY A 60 -10.42 -4.55 -10.40
N VAL A 61 -9.10 -4.60 -10.60
CA VAL A 61 -8.19 -3.48 -10.25
C VAL A 61 -8.69 -2.19 -10.91
N SER A 62 -9.06 -1.21 -10.10
CA SER A 62 -9.71 0.03 -10.51
C SER A 62 -9.33 1.15 -9.53
N LYS A 63 -9.17 2.37 -10.04
CA LYS A 63 -8.96 3.54 -9.17
C LYS A 63 -10.24 4.01 -8.49
N ASP A 64 -11.39 3.81 -9.14
CA ASP A 64 -12.69 4.29 -8.64
C ASP A 64 -13.26 3.38 -7.54
N ASP A 65 -12.98 2.07 -7.63
CA ASP A 65 -13.35 1.07 -6.62
C ASP A 65 -12.20 0.06 -6.46
N PRO A 66 -11.14 0.42 -5.73
CA PRO A 66 -9.98 -0.44 -5.56
C PRO A 66 -10.34 -1.76 -4.84
N PRO A 67 -10.01 -2.93 -5.42
CA PRO A 67 -10.24 -4.19 -4.76
C PRO A 67 -9.35 -4.34 -3.52
N ARG A 68 -9.83 -5.13 -2.56
CA ARG A 68 -9.10 -5.47 -1.34
C ARG A 68 -8.41 -6.82 -1.50
N VAL A 69 -7.11 -6.84 -1.25
CA VAL A 69 -6.28 -8.06 -1.28
C VAL A 69 -5.73 -8.32 0.12
N ALA A 70 -6.08 -9.46 0.70
CA ALA A 70 -5.70 -9.82 2.07
C ALA A 70 -4.30 -10.45 2.12
N LEU A 71 -3.48 -9.98 3.04
CA LEU A 71 -2.14 -10.46 3.36
C LEU A 71 -2.06 -10.72 4.87
N GLU A 72 -2.82 -11.73 5.34
CA GLU A 72 -3.09 -11.95 6.77
C GLU A 72 -1.85 -12.35 7.58
N GLU A 73 -0.90 -13.02 6.94
CA GLU A 73 0.32 -13.54 7.56
C GLU A 73 1.49 -12.55 7.54
N ASP A 74 1.37 -11.46 6.79
CA ASP A 74 2.45 -10.48 6.61
C ASP A 74 2.47 -9.42 7.70
N ASP A 75 3.67 -8.91 8.01
CA ASP A 75 3.85 -7.80 8.95
C ASP A 75 3.54 -6.45 8.27
N PRO A 76 2.65 -5.62 8.84
CA PRO A 76 2.29 -4.34 8.24
C PRO A 76 3.47 -3.37 8.05
N GLN A 77 4.47 -3.36 8.94
CA GLN A 77 5.61 -2.44 8.80
C GLN A 77 6.57 -2.89 7.69
N ALA A 78 6.80 -4.19 7.57
CA ALA A 78 7.56 -4.77 6.47
C ALA A 78 6.87 -4.49 5.13
N MET A 79 5.56 -4.73 5.04
CA MET A 79 4.81 -4.52 3.80
C MET A 79 4.77 -3.06 3.38
N LYS A 80 4.63 -2.13 4.33
CA LYS A 80 4.74 -0.69 4.04
C LYS A 80 6.07 -0.34 3.37
N THR A 81 7.17 -0.94 3.83
CA THR A 81 8.50 -0.73 3.23
C THR A 81 8.57 -1.28 1.81
N ILE A 82 7.95 -2.43 1.56
CA ILE A 82 7.90 -3.06 0.23
C ILE A 82 7.03 -2.26 -0.73
N PHE A 83 5.92 -1.69 -0.24
CA PHE A 83 4.97 -0.92 -1.04
C PHE A 83 5.45 0.50 -1.34
N TYR A 84 6.38 1.02 -0.54
CA TYR A 84 6.90 2.35 -0.74
C TYR A 84 7.64 2.45 -2.08
N THR A 85 7.02 3.11 -3.03
CA THR A 85 7.66 3.55 -4.26
C THR A 85 8.29 4.91 -3.96
N PRO A 86 9.62 5.06 -4.09
CA PRO A 86 10.19 6.40 -4.02
C PRO A 86 9.64 7.20 -5.19
N SER A 87 8.74 8.15 -4.88
CA SER A 87 8.30 9.14 -5.86
C SER A 87 9.55 9.83 -6.44
N PRO A 88 9.61 10.10 -7.76
CA PRO A 88 10.72 10.85 -8.35
C PRO A 88 10.83 12.28 -7.81
N GLU A 89 9.82 12.75 -7.08
CA GLU A 89 9.86 13.98 -6.29
C GLU A 89 10.68 13.73 -5.00
N GLY A 90 11.98 13.49 -5.17
CA GLY A 90 12.94 13.92 -4.16
C GLY A 90 12.80 15.44 -3.93
N PRO A 91 13.24 15.99 -2.79
CA PRO A 91 13.19 17.43 -2.58
C PRO A 91 13.76 18.12 -3.80
N SER A 92 13.00 19.07 -4.36
CA SER A 92 13.38 19.76 -5.57
C SER A 92 14.80 20.33 -5.39
N PRO A 93 15.69 20.35 -6.41
CA PRO A 93 17.07 20.79 -6.23
C PRO A 93 17.23 22.18 -5.56
N GLN A 94 16.19 23.00 -5.62
CA GLN A 94 16.04 24.29 -4.95
C GLN A 94 15.82 24.22 -3.42
N GLU A 95 15.32 23.10 -2.89
CA GLU A 95 15.16 22.85 -1.45
C GLU A 95 16.39 22.15 -0.84
N ALA A 96 17.12 21.37 -1.65
CA ALA A 96 18.40 20.75 -1.25
C ALA A 96 19.55 21.77 -1.11
N TYR A 97 19.42 22.95 -1.73
CA TYR A 97 20.32 24.08 -1.60
C TYR A 97 19.54 25.33 -1.17
N GLY A 98 19.19 25.41 0.11
CA GLY A 98 18.71 26.67 0.68
C GLY A 98 19.75 27.78 0.48
N PRO A 99 19.32 29.06 0.30
CA PRO A 99 20.24 30.19 0.15
C PRO A 99 20.89 30.50 1.50
N GLY A 100 21.95 29.77 1.85
CA GLY A 100 22.55 29.93 3.17
C GLY A 100 23.76 29.05 3.48
N SER A 101 24.51 28.60 2.49
CA SER A 101 25.87 28.09 2.75
C SER A 101 26.87 29.24 2.62
N PRO A 102 27.40 29.80 3.72
CA PRO A 102 28.66 30.53 3.71
C PRO A 102 29.86 29.62 3.46
#